data_AF-G3EL34-F1
#
_entry.id   AF-G3EL34-F1
#
_cell.length_a   1.000
_cell.length_b   1.000
_cell.length_c   1.000
_cell.angle_alpha   90.00
_cell.angle_beta   90.00
_cell.angle_gamma   90.00
#
_symmetry.space_group_name_H-M   'P 1'
#
loop_
_entity.id
_entity.type
_entity.pdbx_description
1 polymer ?
#
loop_
_entity_poly.entity_id
_entity_poly.type
_entity_poly.pdbx_seq_one_letter_code
_entity_poly.pdbx_strand_id
1 'polypeptide(L)'
;ELQTWLEDKMRQQAQSGPISAKLERLQCQIQGQEEFHKSLNQHSGSYEMIVMEGESLLLSLHPGEEKAGLQSQLVNLKTNWEEVSKQIIDRHSKLKDCLQKAQKYQRHVEDLFPWVEDCRSKMLELEVTLDPVQLEATLLRAKAMLSDVEKRRSLLEMLNSAADILINVSQMDEDDVRDEKARINRKMDSITEELQTKTGCLEEMSQRLKEFQESFRNIEKKLEGTKHQLEIYEALGPQACSSKNLEKLRTQQEVLQALEPQVDYLRNFTRGLVEDAPDGSDSSHLLSQAEVAQQDFRVVKQKVHECCVLMESKLEGIGQFNNHVR
;
A
#
# COMPACT_ATOMS: atom_id res chain seq x y z
N GLU A 1 29.83 18.94 56.32
CA GLU A 1 29.88 19.35 54.91
C GLU A 1 29.48 18.21 53.96
N LEU A 2 30.25 17.12 53.86
CA LEU A 2 29.93 16.00 52.94
C LEU A 2 28.55 15.36 53.18
N GLN A 3 28.13 15.18 54.44
CA GLN A 3 26.80 14.69 54.77
C GLN A 3 25.68 15.63 54.28
N THR A 4 25.83 16.94 54.49
CA THR A 4 24.89 17.95 54.00
C THR A 4 24.80 17.95 52.47
N TRP A 5 25.94 17.77 51.80
CA TRP A 5 25.98 17.61 50.34
C TRP A 5 25.26 16.33 49.88
N LEU A 6 25.47 15.21 50.57
CA LEU A 6 24.76 13.95 50.26
C LEU A 6 23.24 14.11 50.42
N GLU A 7 22.78 14.74 51.50
CA GLU A 7 21.35 15.01 51.73
C GLU A 7 20.73 15.88 50.62
N ASP A 8 21.45 16.92 50.17
CA ASP A 8 21.03 17.75 49.03
C ASP A 8 20.97 16.94 47.74
N LYS A 9 21.98 16.08 47.48
CA LYS A 9 21.97 15.20 46.31
C LYS A 9 20.88 14.15 46.32
N MET A 10 20.58 13.55 47.47
CA MET A 10 19.43 12.66 47.64
C MET A 10 18.12 13.38 47.33
N ARG A 11 17.96 14.63 47.80
CA ARG A 11 16.77 15.45 47.50
C ARG A 11 16.64 15.77 46.01
N GLN A 12 17.73 16.15 45.35
CA GLN A 12 17.76 16.43 43.91
C GLN A 12 17.46 15.18 43.07
N GLN A 13 17.99 14.01 43.46
CA GLN A 13 17.68 12.74 42.81
C GLN A 13 16.21 12.35 43.02
N ALA A 14 15.66 12.53 44.22
CA ALA A 14 14.25 12.28 44.49
C ALA A 14 13.31 13.20 43.68
N GLN A 15 13.77 14.40 43.31
CA GLN A 15 13.05 15.33 42.45
C GLN A 15 13.27 15.08 40.95
N SER A 16 14.12 14.12 40.59
CA SER A 16 14.37 13.82 39.18
C SER A 16 13.11 13.24 38.56
N GLY A 17 12.63 13.88 37.49
CA GLY A 17 11.39 13.50 36.81
C GLY A 17 11.43 12.10 36.18
N PRO A 18 10.26 11.57 35.78
CA PRO A 18 10.14 10.27 35.11
C PRO A 18 10.92 10.23 33.80
N ILE A 19 11.41 9.05 33.41
CA ILE A 19 12.14 8.84 32.15
C ILE A 19 11.19 9.05 30.97
N SER A 20 11.50 10.02 30.11
CA SER A 20 10.74 10.35 28.91
C SER A 20 10.91 9.30 27.80
N ALA A 21 9.91 9.09 26.95
CA ALA A 21 10.07 8.39 25.68
C ALA A 21 10.60 9.29 24.54
N LYS A 22 10.41 10.62 24.64
CA LYS A 22 10.86 11.60 23.63
C LYS A 22 12.36 11.81 23.63
N LEU A 23 12.97 11.83 22.45
CA LEU A 23 14.42 11.93 22.24
C LEU A 23 15.03 13.20 22.82
N GLU A 24 14.43 14.36 22.55
CA GLU A 24 14.95 15.66 22.97
C GLU A 24 14.97 15.75 24.50
N ARG A 25 13.88 15.31 25.14
CA ARG A 25 13.78 15.27 26.60
C ARG A 25 14.76 14.27 27.21
N LEU A 26 14.91 13.08 26.63
CA LEU A 26 15.90 12.08 27.07
C LEU A 26 17.32 12.64 27.02
N GLN A 27 17.68 13.34 25.95
CA GLN A 27 19.00 13.98 25.82
C GLN A 27 19.23 15.01 26.93
N CYS A 28 18.24 15.87 27.23
CA CYS A 28 18.33 16.80 28.37
C CYS A 28 18.45 16.08 29.72
N GLN A 29 17.68 15.02 29.95
CA GLN A 29 17.73 14.21 31.18
C GLN A 29 19.10 13.55 31.35
N ILE A 30 19.69 13.06 30.27
CA ILE A 30 21.04 12.47 30.26
C ILE A 30 22.09 13.52 30.58
N GLN A 31 22.01 14.71 29.98
CA GLN A 31 22.96 15.79 30.25
C GLN A 31 22.94 16.20 31.74
N GLY A 32 21.74 16.36 32.32
CA GLY A 32 21.60 16.59 33.77
C GLY A 32 22.17 15.45 34.60
N GLN A 33 21.93 14.19 34.21
CA GLN A 33 22.49 13.02 34.91
C GLN A 33 24.03 12.95 34.84
N GLU A 34 24.62 13.41 33.74
CA GLU A 34 26.09 13.52 33.60
C GLU A 34 26.67 14.58 34.56
N GLU A 35 25.94 15.64 34.87
CA GLU A 35 26.32 16.61 35.91
C GLU A 35 26.29 15.99 37.31
N PHE A 36 25.31 15.13 37.62
CA PHE A 36 25.29 14.37 38.86
C PHE A 36 26.51 13.45 38.99
N HIS A 37 26.85 12.71 37.94
CA HIS A 37 28.05 11.87 37.91
C HIS A 37 29.34 12.68 38.11
N LYS A 38 29.49 13.82 37.43
CA LYS A 38 30.65 14.70 37.61
C LYS A 38 30.76 15.20 39.05
N SER A 39 29.64 15.62 39.63
CA SER A 39 29.59 16.12 41.02
C SER A 39 29.93 15.03 42.03
N LEU A 40 29.46 13.79 41.83
CA LEU A 40 29.82 12.64 42.65
C LEU A 40 31.32 12.34 42.58
N ASN A 41 31.88 12.30 41.36
CA ASN A 41 33.31 12.04 41.17
C ASN A 41 34.20 13.11 41.85
N GLN A 42 33.78 14.38 41.87
CA GLN A 42 34.50 15.45 42.57
C GLN A 42 34.57 15.25 44.09
N HIS A 43 33.59 14.57 44.69
CA HIS A 43 33.53 14.31 46.13
C HIS A 43 34.09 12.93 46.52
N SER A 44 34.39 12.05 45.56
CA SER A 44 34.88 10.68 45.82
C SER A 44 36.19 10.68 46.62
N GLY A 45 37.16 11.51 46.24
CA GLY A 45 38.43 11.61 46.96
C GLY A 45 38.27 12.10 48.41
N SER A 46 37.39 13.08 48.63
CA SER A 46 37.07 13.56 49.99
C SER A 46 36.36 12.49 50.81
N TYR A 47 35.44 11.75 50.21
CA TYR A 47 34.77 10.63 50.86
C TYR A 47 35.76 9.53 51.28
N GLU A 48 36.61 9.09 50.36
CA GLU A 48 37.63 8.06 50.60
C GLU A 48 38.59 8.47 51.73
N MET A 49 39.04 9.73 51.72
CA MET A 49 39.88 10.30 52.78
C MET A 49 39.18 10.31 54.14
N ILE A 50 37.95 10.82 54.22
CA ILE A 50 37.17 10.88 55.47
C ILE A 50 36.91 9.48 56.03
N VAL A 51 36.59 8.51 55.17
CA VAL A 51 36.39 7.12 55.57
C VAL A 51 37.69 6.52 56.13
N MET A 52 38.81 6.69 55.43
CA MET A 52 40.11 6.16 55.84
C MET A 52 40.58 6.75 57.17
N GLU A 53 40.54 8.08 57.31
CA GLU A 53 40.91 8.77 58.54
C GLU A 53 39.98 8.43 59.70
N GLY A 54 38.67 8.37 59.43
CA GLY A 54 37.67 7.99 60.42
C GLY A 54 37.84 6.55 60.93
N GLU A 55 38.14 5.59 60.05
CA GLU A 55 38.45 4.22 60.45
C GLU A 55 39.72 4.13 61.29
N SER A 56 40.77 4.85 60.90
CA SER A 56 42.02 4.94 61.66
C SER A 56 41.79 5.50 63.07
N LEU A 57 40.99 6.57 63.18
CA LEU A 57 40.61 7.15 64.48
C LEU A 57 39.77 6.18 65.32
N LEU A 58 38.88 5.41 64.69
CA LEU A 58 38.03 4.43 65.39
C LEU A 58 38.85 3.29 66.02
N LEU A 59 39.99 2.94 65.42
CA LEU A 59 40.93 1.97 65.97
C LEU A 59 41.70 2.51 67.18
N SER A 60 41.96 3.83 67.25
CA SER A 60 42.70 4.44 68.36
C SER A 60 41.83 4.81 69.57
N LEU A 61 40.50 4.86 69.40
CA LEU A 61 39.55 5.15 70.49
C LEU A 61 39.29 3.93 71.40
N HIS A 62 39.18 4.20 72.70
CA HIS A 62 38.74 3.24 73.71
C HIS A 62 37.23 2.95 73.60
N PRO A 63 36.74 1.78 74.04
CA PRO A 63 35.31 1.51 74.10
C PRO A 63 34.56 2.56 74.94
N GLY A 64 33.54 3.18 74.36
CA GLY A 64 32.77 4.26 74.99
C GLY A 64 31.83 4.97 74.01
N GLU A 65 31.11 5.99 74.50
CA GLU A 65 30.13 6.75 73.71
C GLU A 65 30.75 7.42 72.48
N GLU A 66 31.96 7.99 72.60
CA GLU A 66 32.66 8.65 71.49
C GLU A 66 32.96 7.68 70.34
N LYS A 67 33.46 6.48 70.67
CA LYS A 67 33.72 5.42 69.69
C LYS A 67 32.44 4.97 69.01
N ALA A 68 31.36 4.78 69.76
CA ALA A 68 30.05 4.40 69.22
C ALA A 68 29.46 5.50 68.32
N GLY A 69 29.60 6.77 68.71
CA GLY A 69 29.17 7.93 67.94
C GLY A 69 29.90 8.04 66.60
N LEU A 70 31.23 7.96 66.60
CA LEU A 70 32.03 7.97 65.37
C LEU A 70 31.69 6.77 64.47
N GLN A 71 31.50 5.59 65.05
CA GLN A 71 31.09 4.39 64.31
C GLN A 71 29.76 4.62 63.59
N SER A 72 28.76 5.15 64.30
CA SER A 72 27.44 5.44 63.72
C SER A 72 27.53 6.47 62.59
N GLN A 73 28.32 7.53 62.77
CA GLN A 73 28.51 8.56 61.73
C GLN A 73 29.18 8.00 60.47
N LEU A 74 30.21 7.16 60.62
CA LEU A 74 30.89 6.53 59.50
C LEU A 74 29.99 5.54 58.77
N VAL A 75 29.22 4.73 59.49
CA VAL A 75 28.24 3.82 58.89
C VAL A 75 27.21 4.61 58.09
N ASN A 76 26.61 5.65 58.69
CA ASN A 76 25.62 6.49 57.99
C ASN A 76 26.21 7.16 56.75
N LEU A 77 27.45 7.68 56.84
CA LEU A 77 28.13 8.31 55.70
C LEU A 77 28.32 7.32 54.55
N LYS A 78 28.83 6.12 54.84
CA LYS A 78 29.04 5.06 53.85
C LYS A 78 27.74 4.63 53.20
N THR A 79 26.72 4.34 54.00
CA THR A 79 25.40 3.94 53.49
C THR A 79 24.79 5.01 52.59
N ASN A 80 24.82 6.28 53.00
CA ASN A 80 24.28 7.37 52.18
C ASN A 80 25.09 7.57 50.88
N TRP A 81 26.41 7.45 50.95
CA TRP A 81 27.27 7.55 49.77
C TRP A 81 26.99 6.42 48.77
N GLU A 82 26.92 5.18 49.26
CA GLU A 82 26.60 3.99 48.45
C GLU A 82 25.22 4.10 47.80
N GLU A 83 24.22 4.54 48.56
CA GLU A 83 22.85 4.70 48.04
C GLU A 83 22.79 5.78 46.95
N VAL A 84 23.36 6.97 47.19
CA VAL A 84 23.39 8.04 46.17
C VAL A 84 24.17 7.60 44.94
N SER A 85 25.33 6.96 45.12
CA SER A 85 26.15 6.46 44.01
C SER A 85 25.39 5.46 43.16
N LYS A 86 24.72 4.49 43.81
CA LYS A 86 23.92 3.47 43.15
C LYS A 86 22.75 4.09 42.40
N GLN A 87 21.99 4.99 43.02
CA GLN A 87 20.85 5.66 42.37
C GLN A 87 21.30 6.44 41.12
N ILE A 88 22.42 7.15 41.20
CA ILE A 88 22.96 7.91 40.07
C ILE A 88 23.35 6.98 38.92
N ILE A 89 24.06 5.89 39.21
CA ILE A 89 24.48 4.89 38.21
C ILE A 89 23.27 4.19 37.58
N ASP A 90 22.33 3.71 38.41
CA ASP A 90 21.13 3.00 37.95
C ASP A 90 20.26 3.89 37.07
N ARG A 91 20.06 5.15 37.46
CA ARG A 91 19.30 6.11 36.66
C ARG A 91 20.00 6.42 35.35
N HIS A 92 21.32 6.61 35.35
CA HIS A 92 22.07 6.84 34.11
C HIS A 92 21.98 5.67 33.15
N SER A 93 22.09 4.43 33.66
CA SER A 93 21.92 3.21 32.87
C SER A 93 20.54 3.14 32.22
N LYS A 94 19.46 3.38 32.99
CA LYS A 94 18.09 3.39 32.47
C LYS A 94 17.87 4.47 31.41
N LEU A 95 18.40 5.68 31.62
CA LEU A 95 18.30 6.76 30.64
C LEU A 95 19.02 6.42 29.34
N LYS A 96 20.22 5.84 29.40
CA LYS A 96 20.98 5.41 28.21
C LYS A 96 20.30 4.25 27.48
N ASP A 97 19.75 3.26 28.20
CA ASP A 97 18.97 2.18 27.58
C ASP A 97 17.72 2.73 26.88
N CYS A 98 16.93 3.57 27.55
CA CYS A 98 15.76 4.21 26.97
C CYS A 98 16.12 5.04 25.72
N LEU A 99 17.21 5.81 25.75
CA LEU A 99 17.70 6.55 24.58
C LEU A 99 17.98 5.62 23.40
N GLN A 100 18.63 4.48 23.60
CA GLN A 100 18.89 3.53 22.52
C GLN A 100 17.61 2.97 21.92
N LYS A 101 16.59 2.68 22.75
CA LYS A 101 15.28 2.21 22.26
C LYS A 101 14.55 3.31 21.49
N ALA A 102 14.57 4.54 22.00
CA ALA A 102 13.95 5.71 21.37
C ALA A 102 14.57 5.97 19.99
N GLN A 103 15.91 5.94 19.89
CA GLN A 103 16.63 6.08 18.62
C GLN A 103 16.34 4.94 17.64
N LYS A 104 16.12 3.72 18.12
CA LYS A 104 15.75 2.59 17.27
C LYS A 104 14.32 2.75 16.73
N TYR A 105 13.37 3.10 17.59
CA TYR A 105 11.99 3.38 17.19
C TYR A 105 11.94 4.52 16.15
N GLN A 106 12.61 5.64 16.44
CA GLN A 106 12.65 6.80 15.55
C GLN A 106 13.21 6.46 14.16
N ARG A 107 14.28 5.66 14.07
CA ARG A 107 14.80 5.20 12.78
C ARG A 107 13.77 4.41 11.99
N HIS A 108 13.02 3.51 12.62
CA HIS A 108 11.96 2.78 11.93
C HIS A 108 10.82 3.69 11.48
N VAL A 109 10.47 4.73 12.25
CA VAL A 109 9.50 5.75 11.85
C VAL A 109 10.02 6.51 10.62
N GLU A 110 11.27 6.95 10.63
CA GLU A 110 11.91 7.66 9.52
C GLU A 110 12.03 6.81 8.25
N ASP A 111 12.23 5.49 8.39
CA ASP A 111 12.29 4.57 7.27
C ASP A 111 10.91 4.30 6.63
N LEU A 112 9.84 4.25 7.43
CA LEU A 112 8.51 3.84 6.97
C LEU A 112 7.57 5.01 6.65
N PHE A 113 7.53 6.03 7.51
CA PHE A 113 6.53 7.10 7.44
C PHE A 113 6.58 7.91 6.14
N PRO A 114 7.75 8.31 5.61
CA PRO A 114 7.79 9.03 4.33
C PRO A 114 7.20 8.22 3.18
N TRP A 115 7.46 6.91 3.15
CA TRP A 115 6.90 6.03 2.14
C TRP A 115 5.37 5.90 2.27
N VAL A 116 4.84 5.84 3.50
CA VAL A 116 3.40 5.83 3.76
C VAL A 116 2.73 7.10 3.20
N GLU A 117 3.34 8.27 3.40
CA GLU A 117 2.82 9.53 2.85
C GLU A 117 2.90 9.58 1.31
N ASP A 118 4.02 9.13 0.74
CA ASP A 118 4.21 9.08 -0.72
C ASP A 118 3.22 8.14 -1.40
N CYS A 119 2.89 7.01 -0.75
CA CYS A 119 1.94 6.03 -1.28
C CYS A 119 0.58 6.65 -1.54
N ARG A 120 0.08 7.48 -0.62
CA ARG A 120 -1.22 8.15 -0.78
C ARG A 120 -1.24 9.02 -2.03
N SER A 121 -0.17 9.78 -2.29
CA SER A 121 -0.07 10.63 -3.50
C SER A 121 -0.03 9.79 -4.77
N LYS A 122 0.79 8.72 -4.79
CA LYS A 122 0.87 7.80 -5.95
C LYS A 122 -0.45 7.09 -6.24
N MET A 123 -1.23 6.78 -5.20
CA MET A 123 -2.55 6.16 -5.36
C MET A 123 -3.54 7.07 -6.08
N LEU A 124 -3.40 8.40 -5.98
CA LEU A 124 -4.25 9.34 -6.72
C LEU A 124 -4.03 9.20 -8.24
N GLU A 125 -2.81 8.88 -8.67
CA GLU A 125 -2.44 8.72 -10.09
C GLU A 125 -2.90 7.39 -10.73
N LEU A 126 -3.54 6.51 -9.95
CA LEU A 126 -4.00 5.19 -10.41
C LEU A 126 -5.36 5.24 -11.11
N GLU A 127 -5.56 6.12 -12.08
CA GLU A 127 -6.87 6.32 -12.68
C GLU A 127 -7.32 5.14 -13.56
N VAL A 128 -8.60 4.76 -13.44
CA VAL A 128 -9.24 3.84 -14.38
C VAL A 128 -9.51 4.60 -15.67
N THR A 129 -9.21 4.01 -16.81
CA THR A 129 -9.45 4.63 -18.12
C THR A 129 -10.02 3.62 -19.10
N LEU A 130 -10.61 4.11 -20.19
CA LEU A 130 -11.09 3.30 -21.30
C LEU A 130 -10.01 3.03 -22.37
N ASP A 131 -8.81 3.58 -22.21
CA ASP A 131 -7.65 3.30 -23.07
C ASP A 131 -6.97 2.00 -22.59
N PRO A 132 -6.98 0.92 -23.39
CA PRO A 132 -6.44 -0.37 -22.95
C PRO A 132 -4.94 -0.34 -22.61
N VAL A 133 -4.16 0.51 -23.29
CA VAL A 133 -2.70 0.61 -23.09
C VAL A 133 -2.41 1.35 -21.79
N GLN A 134 -3.08 2.49 -21.57
CA GLN A 134 -2.92 3.26 -20.33
C GLN A 134 -3.46 2.50 -19.11
N LEU A 135 -4.59 1.80 -19.27
CA LEU A 135 -5.18 1.00 -18.21
C LEU A 135 -4.26 -0.15 -17.78
N GLU A 136 -3.68 -0.89 -18.72
CA GLU A 136 -2.76 -1.99 -18.40
C GLU A 136 -1.46 -1.46 -17.75
N ALA A 137 -0.94 -0.31 -18.22
CA ALA A 137 0.19 0.35 -17.58
C ALA A 137 -0.13 0.78 -16.13
N THR A 138 -1.33 1.29 -15.89
CA THR A 138 -1.79 1.69 -14.55
C THR A 138 -2.02 0.49 -13.64
N LEU A 139 -2.58 -0.60 -14.17
CA LEU A 139 -2.73 -1.87 -13.46
C LEU A 139 -1.37 -2.44 -13.03
N LEU A 140 -0.36 -2.39 -13.90
CA LEU A 140 0.99 -2.83 -13.55
C LEU A 140 1.59 -1.99 -12.41
N ARG A 141 1.41 -0.66 -12.45
CA ARG A 141 1.82 0.24 -11.36
C ARG A 141 1.11 -0.11 -10.04
N ALA A 142 -0.20 -0.32 -10.07
CA ALA A 142 -0.97 -0.69 -8.89
C ALA A 142 -0.49 -2.03 -8.28
N LYS A 143 -0.22 -3.05 -9.11
CA LYS A 143 0.34 -4.34 -8.67
C LYS A 143 1.74 -4.20 -8.08
N ALA A 144 2.59 -3.36 -8.65
CA ALA A 144 3.91 -3.08 -8.10
C ALA A 144 3.80 -2.44 -6.70
N MET A 145 2.88 -1.47 -6.54
CA MET A 145 2.60 -0.85 -5.24
C MET A 145 2.09 -1.87 -4.21
N LEU A 146 1.21 -2.81 -4.57
CA LEU A 146 0.77 -3.88 -3.66
C LEU A 146 1.93 -4.76 -3.19
N SER A 147 2.84 -5.10 -4.10
CA SER A 147 4.08 -5.82 -3.75
C SER A 147 4.93 -5.01 -2.76
N ASP A 148 5.03 -3.69 -2.95
CA ASP A 148 5.81 -2.81 -2.07
C ASP A 148 5.19 -2.66 -0.68
N VAL A 149 3.87 -2.69 -0.58
CA VAL A 149 3.11 -2.79 0.69
C VAL A 149 3.48 -4.08 1.41
N GLU A 150 3.43 -5.22 0.71
CA GLU A 150 3.73 -6.54 1.30
C GLU A 150 5.16 -6.61 1.84
N LYS A 151 6.14 -6.13 1.05
CA LYS A 151 7.56 -6.10 1.46
C LYS A 151 7.81 -5.26 2.71
N ARG A 152 6.96 -4.26 2.98
CA ARG A 152 7.10 -3.35 4.13
C ARG A 152 6.35 -3.78 5.37
N ARG A 153 5.60 -4.90 5.33
CA ARG A 153 4.95 -5.45 6.53
C ARG A 153 5.95 -5.79 7.63
N SER A 154 7.09 -6.39 7.27
CA SER A 154 8.16 -6.69 8.24
C SER A 154 8.74 -5.41 8.88
N LEU A 155 8.82 -4.30 8.13
CA LEU A 155 9.27 -3.02 8.67
C LEU A 155 8.25 -2.43 9.65
N LEU A 156 6.95 -2.54 9.35
CA LEU A 156 5.88 -2.14 10.28
C LEU A 156 5.91 -2.98 11.57
N GLU A 157 6.14 -4.29 11.47
CA GLU A 157 6.30 -5.16 12.64
C GLU A 157 7.51 -4.79 13.50
N MET A 158 8.64 -4.46 12.87
CA MET A 158 9.84 -3.99 13.57
C MET A 158 9.60 -2.64 14.27
N LEU A 159 8.89 -1.71 13.61
CA LEU A 159 8.47 -0.44 14.19
C LEU A 159 7.58 -0.69 15.42
N ASN A 160 6.56 -1.54 15.27
CA ASN A 160 5.62 -1.88 16.33
C ASN A 160 6.35 -2.49 17.55
N SER A 161 7.26 -3.43 17.30
CA SER A 161 8.06 -4.05 18.35
C SER A 161 8.99 -3.04 19.04
N ALA A 162 9.61 -2.13 18.28
CA ALA A 162 10.46 -1.09 18.84
C ALA A 162 9.66 -0.10 19.70
N ALA A 163 8.44 0.26 19.27
CA ALA A 163 7.53 1.09 20.04
C ALA A 163 7.15 0.44 21.37
N ASP A 164 6.77 -0.85 21.37
CA ASP A 164 6.39 -1.58 22.59
C ASP A 164 7.56 -1.69 23.57
N ILE A 165 8.78 -1.96 23.06
CA ILE A 165 9.99 -1.98 23.88
C ILE A 165 10.25 -0.59 24.49
N LEU A 166 10.13 0.48 23.70
CA LEU A 166 10.32 1.85 24.19
C LEU A 166 9.31 2.21 25.29
N ILE A 167 8.03 1.90 25.08
CA ILE A 167 6.97 2.12 26.06
C ILE A 167 7.33 1.44 27.39
N ASN A 168 7.76 0.18 27.36
CA ASN A 168 8.11 -0.60 28.56
C ASN A 168 9.29 -0.04 29.37
N VAL A 169 10.23 0.66 28.73
CA VAL A 169 11.41 1.25 29.42
C VAL A 169 11.22 2.73 29.77
N SER A 170 10.21 3.37 29.22
CA SER A 170 9.82 4.75 29.53
C SER A 170 8.88 4.82 30.73
N GLN A 171 8.66 6.03 31.26
CA GLN A 171 7.79 6.31 32.40
C GLN A 171 6.90 7.54 32.13
N MET A 172 7.06 8.17 30.97
CA MET A 172 6.38 9.39 30.54
C MET A 172 6.39 9.45 29.01
N ASP A 173 5.36 10.07 28.44
CA ASP A 173 5.14 10.21 26.98
C ASP A 173 4.84 8.88 26.26
N GLU A 174 4.44 7.84 26.99
CA GLU A 174 4.06 6.54 26.42
C GLU A 174 2.86 6.65 25.49
N ASP A 175 1.88 7.49 25.83
CA ASP A 175 0.66 7.68 25.04
C ASP A 175 0.98 8.29 23.67
N ASP A 176 1.93 9.22 23.59
CA ASP A 176 2.36 9.81 22.32
C ASP A 176 2.95 8.72 21.39
N VAL A 177 3.73 7.79 21.94
CA VAL A 177 4.29 6.65 21.18
C VAL A 177 3.18 5.69 20.76
N ARG A 178 2.21 5.38 21.64
CA ARG A 178 1.05 4.54 21.31
C ARG A 178 0.21 5.16 20.20
N ASP A 179 -0.03 6.46 20.26
CA ASP A 179 -0.84 7.20 19.28
C ASP A 179 -0.16 7.28 17.92
N GLU A 180 1.15 7.53 17.89
CA GLU A 180 1.91 7.53 16.64
C GLU A 180 1.96 6.13 16.01
N LYS A 181 2.27 5.10 16.80
CA LYS A 181 2.21 3.70 16.37
C LYS A 181 0.84 3.40 15.77
N ALA A 182 -0.25 3.70 16.48
CA ALA A 182 -1.60 3.45 16.00
C ALA A 182 -1.92 4.23 14.71
N ARG A 183 -1.48 5.48 14.61
CA ARG A 183 -1.66 6.32 13.42
C ARG A 183 -0.98 5.71 12.19
N ILE A 184 0.25 5.24 12.32
CA ILE A 184 1.01 4.61 11.22
C ILE A 184 0.35 3.30 10.79
N ASN A 185 -0.07 2.45 11.73
CA ASN A 185 -0.77 1.20 11.42
C ASN A 185 -2.07 1.47 10.66
N ARG A 186 -2.94 2.36 11.16
CA ARG A 186 -4.19 2.73 10.48
C ARG A 186 -3.96 3.26 9.06
N LYS A 187 -2.92 4.08 8.86
CA LYS A 187 -2.56 4.57 7.51
C LYS A 187 -2.15 3.43 6.59
N MET A 188 -1.34 2.49 7.08
CA MET A 188 -0.93 1.31 6.29
C MET A 188 -2.12 0.43 5.92
N ASP A 189 -3.04 0.21 6.86
CA ASP A 189 -4.27 -0.56 6.63
C ASP A 189 -5.15 0.11 5.56
N SER A 190 -5.38 1.43 5.68
CA SER A 190 -6.14 2.24 4.70
C SER A 190 -5.51 2.16 3.31
N ILE A 191 -4.19 2.35 3.21
CA ILE A 191 -3.45 2.23 1.94
C ILE A 191 -3.64 0.84 1.34
N THR A 192 -3.55 -0.21 2.16
CA THR A 192 -3.69 -1.60 1.69
C THR A 192 -5.09 -1.85 1.12
N GLU A 193 -6.14 -1.46 1.86
CA GLU A 193 -7.53 -1.67 1.47
C GLU A 193 -7.92 -0.86 0.23
N GLU A 194 -7.59 0.44 0.22
CA GLU A 194 -7.87 1.33 -0.91
C GLU A 194 -7.12 0.88 -2.17
N LEU A 195 -5.85 0.48 -2.04
CA LEU A 195 -5.05 0.01 -3.17
C LEU A 195 -5.55 -1.34 -3.71
N GLN A 196 -5.99 -2.25 -2.85
CA GLN A 196 -6.62 -3.51 -3.26
C GLN A 196 -7.92 -3.26 -4.02
N THR A 197 -8.80 -2.42 -3.48
CA THR A 197 -10.07 -2.03 -4.12
C THR A 197 -9.80 -1.42 -5.49
N LYS A 198 -8.87 -0.46 -5.56
CA LYS A 198 -8.52 0.23 -6.81
C LYS A 198 -7.88 -0.70 -7.84
N THR A 199 -7.04 -1.62 -7.40
CA THR A 199 -6.47 -2.67 -8.27
C THR A 199 -7.57 -3.57 -8.81
N GLY A 200 -8.53 -3.99 -7.98
CA GLY A 200 -9.68 -4.78 -8.42
C GLY A 200 -10.51 -4.09 -9.50
N CYS A 201 -10.80 -2.79 -9.33
CA CYS A 201 -11.49 -2.00 -10.35
C CYS A 201 -10.72 -1.92 -11.68
N LEU A 202 -9.39 -1.74 -11.61
CA LEU A 202 -8.52 -1.72 -12.80
C LEU A 202 -8.51 -3.08 -13.52
N GLU A 203 -8.48 -4.20 -12.78
CA GLU A 203 -8.53 -5.55 -13.32
C GLU A 203 -9.87 -5.84 -13.99
N GLU A 204 -10.97 -5.48 -13.33
CA GLU A 204 -12.32 -5.64 -13.87
C GLU A 204 -12.48 -4.85 -15.18
N MET A 205 -12.12 -3.57 -15.20
CA MET A 205 -12.21 -2.75 -16.41
C MET A 205 -11.31 -3.29 -17.52
N SER A 206 -10.08 -3.76 -17.20
CA SER A 206 -9.17 -4.35 -18.18
C SER A 206 -9.77 -5.61 -18.79
N GLN A 207 -10.39 -6.46 -17.98
CA GLN A 207 -11.06 -7.67 -18.45
C GLN A 207 -12.26 -7.34 -19.35
N ARG A 208 -13.08 -6.35 -18.98
CA ARG A 208 -14.22 -5.92 -19.79
C ARG A 208 -13.77 -5.33 -21.13
N LEU A 209 -12.73 -4.50 -21.17
CA LEU A 209 -12.18 -3.98 -22.43
C LEU A 209 -11.63 -5.10 -23.32
N LYS A 210 -10.98 -6.12 -22.75
CA LYS A 210 -10.53 -7.30 -23.50
C LYS A 210 -11.70 -8.06 -24.12
N GLU A 211 -12.76 -8.29 -23.35
CA GLU A 211 -13.99 -8.94 -23.84
C GLU A 211 -14.66 -8.13 -24.97
N PHE A 212 -14.76 -6.80 -24.82
CA PHE A 212 -15.27 -5.94 -25.88
C PHE A 212 -14.46 -6.09 -27.18
N GLN A 213 -13.13 -6.04 -27.08
CA GLN A 213 -12.24 -6.17 -28.25
C GLN A 213 -12.34 -7.55 -28.91
N GLU A 214 -12.47 -8.63 -28.13
CA GLU A 214 -12.67 -9.99 -28.66
C GLU A 214 -14.03 -10.12 -29.38
N SER A 215 -15.10 -9.61 -28.77
CA SER A 215 -16.44 -9.59 -29.35
C SER A 215 -16.48 -8.81 -30.66
N PHE A 216 -15.91 -7.59 -30.67
CA PHE A 216 -15.81 -6.75 -31.86
C PHE A 216 -15.04 -7.46 -32.99
N ARG A 217 -13.84 -7.99 -32.72
CA ARG A 217 -13.03 -8.72 -33.73
C ARG A 217 -13.74 -9.95 -34.29
N ASN A 218 -14.49 -10.67 -33.46
CA ASN A 218 -15.26 -11.83 -33.90
C ASN A 218 -16.41 -11.43 -34.85
N ILE A 219 -17.12 -10.34 -34.55
CA ILE A 219 -18.15 -9.79 -35.45
C ILE A 219 -17.50 -9.32 -36.76
N GLU A 220 -16.47 -8.49 -36.67
CA GLU A 220 -15.74 -7.94 -37.81
C GLU A 220 -15.24 -9.06 -38.75
N LYS A 221 -14.58 -10.09 -38.21
CA LYS A 221 -14.07 -11.23 -38.99
C LYS A 221 -15.18 -11.97 -39.75
N LYS A 222 -16.34 -12.18 -39.11
CA LYS A 222 -17.49 -12.85 -39.76
C LYS A 222 -18.04 -11.99 -40.88
N LEU A 223 -18.21 -10.68 -40.63
CA LEU A 223 -18.70 -9.74 -41.62
C LEU A 223 -17.75 -9.63 -42.81
N GLU A 224 -16.44 -9.57 -42.58
CA GLU A 224 -15.44 -9.48 -43.64
C GLU A 224 -15.43 -10.73 -44.52
N GLY A 225 -15.51 -11.92 -43.91
CA GLY A 225 -15.65 -13.18 -44.66
C GLY A 225 -16.90 -13.20 -45.55
N THR A 226 -18.01 -12.64 -45.08
CA THR A 226 -19.24 -12.52 -45.86
C THR A 226 -19.12 -11.46 -46.96
N LYS A 227 -18.56 -10.29 -46.67
CA LYS A 227 -18.30 -9.23 -47.67
C LYS A 227 -17.47 -9.76 -48.83
N HIS A 228 -16.37 -10.45 -48.52
CA HIS A 228 -15.52 -11.05 -49.54
C HIS A 228 -16.26 -12.06 -50.44
N GLN A 229 -17.14 -12.87 -49.85
CA GLN A 229 -17.97 -13.80 -50.62
C GLN A 229 -18.97 -13.07 -51.53
N LEU A 230 -19.58 -11.98 -51.06
CA LEU A 230 -20.46 -11.14 -51.88
C LEU A 230 -19.71 -10.48 -53.03
N GLU A 231 -18.50 -9.97 -52.79
CA GLU A 231 -17.64 -9.39 -53.84
C GLU A 231 -17.31 -10.40 -54.94
N ILE A 232 -17.04 -11.66 -54.56
CA ILE A 232 -16.83 -12.75 -55.53
C ILE A 232 -18.09 -12.95 -56.39
N TYR A 233 -19.28 -12.96 -55.78
CA TYR A 233 -20.53 -13.11 -56.53
C TYR A 233 -20.83 -11.92 -57.43
N GLU A 234 -20.53 -10.71 -56.98
CA GLU A 234 -20.66 -9.49 -57.78
C GLU A 234 -19.72 -9.52 -58.98
N ALA A 235 -18.45 -9.90 -58.79
CA ALA A 235 -17.46 -10.01 -59.86
C ALA A 235 -17.81 -11.08 -60.91
N LEU A 236 -18.36 -12.21 -60.49
CA LEU A 236 -18.81 -13.29 -61.38
C LEU A 236 -20.12 -12.96 -62.10
N GLY A 237 -20.92 -12.02 -61.57
CA GLY A 237 -22.17 -11.57 -62.15
C GLY A 237 -23.13 -12.73 -62.47
N PRO A 238 -23.64 -12.86 -63.71
CA PRO A 238 -24.51 -13.97 -64.10
C PRO A 238 -23.91 -15.37 -63.87
N GLN A 239 -22.58 -15.51 -63.94
CA GLN A 239 -21.90 -16.81 -63.78
C GLN A 239 -21.94 -17.32 -62.34
N ALA A 240 -22.21 -16.45 -61.37
CA ALA A 240 -22.40 -16.88 -59.98
C ALA A 240 -23.69 -17.68 -59.77
N CYS A 241 -24.68 -17.57 -60.68
CA CYS A 241 -26.01 -18.15 -60.50
C CYS A 241 -25.99 -19.68 -60.61
N SER A 242 -26.00 -20.36 -59.46
CA SER A 242 -26.10 -21.81 -59.37
C SER A 242 -26.80 -22.22 -58.08
N SER A 243 -27.49 -23.36 -58.07
CA SER A 243 -28.16 -23.88 -56.87
C SER A 243 -27.20 -24.06 -55.69
N LYS A 244 -25.95 -24.42 -55.96
CA LYS A 244 -24.89 -24.56 -54.94
C LYS A 244 -24.50 -23.22 -54.31
N ASN A 245 -24.40 -22.16 -55.09
CA ASN A 245 -24.08 -20.83 -54.55
C ASN A 245 -25.27 -20.23 -53.79
N LEU A 246 -26.49 -20.50 -54.25
CA LEU A 246 -27.70 -20.13 -53.52
C LEU A 246 -27.77 -20.81 -52.15
N GLU A 247 -27.47 -22.11 -52.08
CA GLU A 247 -27.41 -22.84 -50.81
C GLU A 247 -26.36 -22.23 -49.86
N LYS A 248 -25.17 -21.89 -50.36
CA LYS A 248 -24.14 -21.18 -49.57
C LYS A 248 -24.62 -19.83 -49.05
N LEU A 249 -25.33 -19.04 -49.86
CA LEU A 249 -25.89 -17.76 -49.43
C LEU A 249 -26.95 -17.93 -48.34
N ARG A 250 -27.81 -18.96 -48.45
CA ARG A 250 -28.78 -19.31 -47.40
C ARG A 250 -28.08 -19.71 -46.10
N THR A 251 -27.02 -20.51 -46.16
CA THR A 251 -26.18 -20.80 -44.98
C THR A 251 -25.59 -19.51 -44.38
N GLN A 252 -25.16 -18.55 -45.20
CA GLN A 252 -24.68 -17.26 -44.69
C GLN A 252 -25.79 -16.43 -44.03
N GLN A 253 -27.03 -16.48 -44.53
CA GLN A 253 -28.17 -15.84 -43.87
C GLN A 253 -28.38 -16.41 -42.46
N GLU A 254 -28.30 -17.73 -42.29
CA GLU A 254 -28.40 -18.39 -40.98
C GLU A 254 -27.27 -17.95 -40.04
N VAL A 255 -26.03 -17.88 -40.54
CA VAL A 255 -24.88 -17.40 -39.77
C VAL A 255 -25.06 -15.94 -39.32
N LEU A 256 -25.56 -15.07 -40.20
CA LEU A 256 -25.84 -13.67 -39.86
C LEU A 256 -27.01 -13.53 -38.90
N GLN A 257 -28.03 -14.36 -39.02
CA GLN A 257 -29.14 -14.41 -38.05
C GLN A 257 -28.62 -14.81 -36.66
N ALA A 258 -27.70 -15.77 -36.58
CA ALA A 258 -27.05 -16.16 -35.33
C ALA A 258 -26.06 -15.10 -34.78
N LEU A 259 -25.61 -14.17 -35.62
CA LEU A 259 -24.71 -13.08 -35.23
C LEU A 259 -25.47 -11.88 -34.64
N GLU A 260 -26.74 -11.70 -34.97
CA GLU A 260 -27.58 -10.57 -34.53
C GLU A 260 -27.57 -10.36 -33.00
N PRO A 261 -27.75 -11.39 -32.15
CA PRO A 261 -27.68 -11.21 -30.70
C PRO A 261 -26.29 -10.79 -30.20
N GLN A 262 -25.21 -11.15 -30.91
CA GLN A 262 -23.84 -10.76 -30.54
C GLN A 262 -23.60 -9.28 -30.85
N VAL A 263 -24.17 -8.76 -31.94
CA VAL A 263 -24.10 -7.34 -32.30
C VAL A 263 -24.90 -6.49 -31.30
N ASP A 264 -26.10 -6.96 -30.91
CA ASP A 264 -26.88 -6.31 -29.85
C ASP A 264 -26.17 -6.36 -28.49
N TYR A 265 -25.53 -7.50 -28.17
CA TYR A 265 -24.70 -7.63 -26.97
C TYR A 265 -23.57 -6.61 -26.98
N LEU A 266 -22.79 -6.53 -28.07
CA LEU A 266 -21.69 -5.57 -28.21
C LEU A 266 -22.16 -4.14 -27.93
N ARG A 267 -23.30 -3.71 -28.51
CA ARG A 267 -23.88 -2.39 -28.25
C ARG A 267 -24.17 -2.15 -26.78
N ASN A 268 -24.88 -3.09 -26.16
CA ASN A 268 -25.29 -2.96 -24.76
C ASN A 268 -24.08 -2.99 -23.82
N PHE A 269 -23.08 -3.81 -24.15
CA PHE A 269 -21.83 -3.93 -23.42
C PHE A 269 -21.00 -2.65 -23.51
N THR A 270 -20.90 -2.03 -24.70
CA THR A 270 -20.28 -0.71 -24.88
C THR A 270 -20.97 0.34 -24.02
N ARG A 271 -22.31 0.37 -24.00
CA ARG A 271 -23.04 1.31 -23.14
C ARG A 271 -22.68 1.13 -21.67
N GLY A 272 -22.66 -0.11 -21.18
CA GLY A 272 -22.25 -0.38 -19.79
C GLY A 272 -20.81 0.02 -19.50
N LEU A 273 -19.89 -0.18 -20.45
CA LEU A 273 -18.50 0.31 -20.34
C LEU A 273 -18.42 1.83 -20.23
N VAL A 274 -19.23 2.57 -20.98
CA VAL A 274 -19.26 4.04 -20.92
C VAL A 274 -19.90 4.53 -19.62
N GLU A 275 -20.96 3.86 -19.15
CA GLU A 275 -21.65 4.21 -17.90
C GLU A 275 -20.76 4.01 -16.66
N ASP A 276 -19.91 2.98 -16.66
CA ASP A 276 -19.01 2.66 -15.55
C ASP A 276 -17.63 3.35 -15.65
N ALA A 277 -17.40 4.13 -16.72
CA ALA A 277 -16.14 4.84 -16.90
C ALA A 277 -16.07 6.08 -16.00
N PRO A 278 -14.88 6.45 -15.49
CA PRO A 278 -14.72 7.69 -14.75
C PRO A 278 -15.10 8.93 -15.57
N ASP A 279 -15.63 9.94 -14.90
CA ASP A 279 -16.01 11.21 -15.51
C ASP A 279 -14.86 11.82 -16.34
N GLY A 280 -15.16 12.15 -17.60
CA GLY A 280 -14.18 12.70 -18.54
C GLY A 280 -13.36 11.67 -19.32
N SER A 281 -13.59 10.37 -19.11
CA SER A 281 -13.00 9.32 -19.95
C SER A 281 -13.44 9.45 -21.41
N ASP A 282 -12.48 9.38 -22.34
CA ASP A 282 -12.79 9.33 -23.78
C ASP A 282 -13.33 7.94 -24.16
N SER A 283 -14.63 7.89 -24.47
CA SER A 283 -15.33 6.69 -24.94
C SER A 283 -15.59 6.68 -26.45
N SER A 284 -15.15 7.73 -27.18
CA SER A 284 -15.48 7.94 -28.59
C SER A 284 -15.04 6.78 -29.48
N HIS A 285 -13.86 6.22 -29.22
CA HIS A 285 -13.34 5.08 -29.97
C HIS A 285 -14.20 3.81 -29.79
N LEU A 286 -14.60 3.50 -28.55
CA LEU A 286 -15.44 2.31 -28.26
C LEU A 286 -16.83 2.45 -28.89
N LEU A 287 -17.43 3.63 -28.78
CA LEU A 287 -18.72 3.95 -29.41
C LEU A 287 -18.63 3.83 -30.93
N SER A 288 -17.60 4.40 -31.55
CA SER A 288 -17.36 4.32 -32.98
C SER A 288 -17.21 2.87 -33.46
N GLN A 289 -16.42 2.04 -32.76
CA GLN A 289 -16.28 0.61 -33.09
C GLN A 289 -17.62 -0.13 -33.02
N ALA A 290 -18.41 0.08 -31.95
CA ALA A 290 -19.71 -0.56 -31.80
C ALA A 290 -20.72 -0.10 -32.87
N GLU A 291 -20.69 1.18 -33.26
CA GLU A 291 -21.52 1.74 -34.33
C GLU A 291 -21.14 1.18 -35.71
N VAL A 292 -19.84 1.13 -36.02
CA VAL A 292 -19.34 0.54 -37.27
C VAL A 292 -19.75 -0.92 -37.38
N ALA A 293 -19.58 -1.72 -36.32
CA ALA A 293 -20.00 -3.12 -36.32
C ALA A 293 -21.51 -3.28 -36.57
N GLN A 294 -22.34 -2.44 -35.94
CA GLN A 294 -23.80 -2.44 -36.17
C GLN A 294 -24.16 -2.04 -37.59
N GLN A 295 -23.53 -0.99 -38.12
CA GLN A 295 -23.81 -0.51 -39.47
C GLN A 295 -23.39 -1.54 -40.52
N ASP A 296 -22.19 -2.08 -40.40
CA ASP A 296 -21.66 -3.10 -41.30
C ASP A 296 -22.51 -4.37 -41.26
N PHE A 297 -22.93 -4.81 -40.07
CA PHE A 297 -23.83 -5.95 -39.94
C PHE A 297 -25.14 -5.73 -40.70
N ARG A 298 -25.78 -4.56 -40.56
CA ARG A 298 -27.02 -4.22 -41.27
C ARG A 298 -26.82 -4.24 -42.78
N VAL A 299 -25.76 -3.60 -43.28
CA VAL A 299 -25.46 -3.52 -44.72
C VAL A 299 -25.19 -4.90 -45.31
N VAL A 300 -24.35 -5.71 -44.64
CA VAL A 300 -24.00 -7.06 -45.10
C VAL A 300 -25.23 -7.97 -45.09
N LYS A 301 -26.02 -7.94 -44.01
CA LYS A 301 -27.28 -8.72 -43.90
C LYS A 301 -28.24 -8.39 -45.05
N GLN A 302 -28.40 -7.10 -45.36
CA GLN A 302 -29.24 -6.67 -46.48
C GLN A 302 -28.69 -7.15 -47.83
N LYS A 303 -27.39 -6.93 -48.10
CA LYS A 303 -26.78 -7.36 -49.37
C LYS A 303 -26.86 -8.88 -49.59
N VAL A 304 -26.66 -9.68 -48.56
CA VAL A 304 -26.82 -11.14 -48.64
C VAL A 304 -28.26 -11.50 -48.98
N HIS A 305 -29.23 -10.85 -48.34
CA HIS A 305 -30.65 -11.07 -48.64
C HIS A 305 -31.00 -10.70 -50.09
N GLU A 306 -30.57 -9.54 -50.57
CA GLU A 306 -30.78 -9.12 -51.96
C GLU A 306 -30.11 -10.08 -52.96
N CYS A 307 -28.90 -10.54 -52.66
CA CYS A 307 -28.17 -11.50 -53.48
C CYS A 307 -28.88 -12.87 -53.55
N CYS A 308 -29.41 -13.36 -52.42
CA CYS A 308 -30.25 -14.57 -52.39
C CYS A 308 -31.45 -14.44 -53.31
N VAL A 309 -32.26 -13.39 -53.13
CA VAL A 309 -33.51 -13.17 -53.88
C VAL A 309 -33.22 -13.03 -55.38
N LEU A 310 -32.17 -12.29 -55.75
CA LEU A 310 -31.76 -12.14 -57.14
C LEU A 310 -31.35 -13.49 -57.76
N MET A 311 -30.57 -14.29 -57.04
CA MET A 311 -30.12 -15.59 -57.52
C MET A 311 -31.28 -16.59 -57.63
N GLU A 312 -32.21 -16.59 -56.68
CA GLU A 312 -33.45 -17.38 -56.73
C GLU A 312 -34.27 -17.06 -57.98
N SER A 313 -34.55 -15.77 -58.20
CA SER A 313 -35.34 -15.31 -59.36
C SER A 313 -34.69 -15.71 -60.69
N LYS A 314 -33.36 -15.57 -60.81
CA LYS A 314 -32.62 -15.97 -62.02
C LYS A 314 -32.66 -17.47 -62.25
N LEU A 315 -32.47 -18.28 -61.21
CA LEU A 315 -32.52 -19.74 -61.31
C LEU A 315 -33.93 -20.23 -61.67
N GLU A 316 -34.97 -19.62 -61.12
CA GLU A 316 -36.35 -19.89 -61.49
C GLU A 316 -36.62 -19.56 -62.96
N GLY A 317 -36.19 -18.38 -63.43
CA GLY A 317 -36.33 -17.98 -64.83
C GLY A 317 -35.60 -18.93 -65.80
N ILE A 318 -34.40 -19.41 -65.45
CA ILE A 318 -33.67 -20.41 -66.22
C ILE A 318 -34.45 -21.74 -66.27
N GLY A 319 -35.04 -22.16 -65.14
CA GLY A 319 -35.89 -23.35 -65.08
C GLY A 319 -37.14 -23.25 -65.96
N GLN A 320 -37.83 -22.10 -65.92
CA GLN A 320 -39.02 -21.83 -66.74
C GLN A 320 -38.69 -21.77 -68.24
N PHE A 321 -37.56 -21.17 -68.62
CA PHE A 321 -37.09 -21.14 -70.01
C PHE A 321 -36.76 -22.55 -70.53
N ASN A 322 -36.03 -23.35 -69.75
CA ASN A 322 -35.70 -24.73 -70.12
C ASN A 322 -36.95 -25.63 -70.24
N ASN A 323 -38.03 -25.33 -69.51
CA ASN A 323 -39.30 -26.03 -69.64
C ASN A 323 -40.13 -25.57 -70.86
N HIS A 324 -39.92 -24.35 -71.37
CA HIS A 324 -40.60 -23.83 -72.57
C HIS A 324 -39.91 -24.19 -73.88
N VAL A 325 -38.60 -24.46 -73.85
CA VAL A 325 -37.78 -24.77 -75.04
C VAL A 325 -37.70 -26.28 -75.32
N ARG A 326 -38.30 -27.11 -74.46
CA ARG A 326 -38.27 -28.58 -74.52
C ARG A 326 -39.60 -29.16 -74.98
#